data_AF-A0AAV2RQR0-F1
#
_entry.id   AF-A0AAV2RQR0-F1
#
_cell.length_a   1.000
_cell.length_b   1.000
_cell.length_c   1.000
_cell.angle_alpha   90.00
_cell.angle_beta   90.00
_cell.angle_gamma   90.00
#
_symmetry.space_group_name_H-M   'P 1'
#
loop_
_entity.id
_entity.type
_entity.pdbx_description
1 polymer ?
#
loop_
_entity_poly.entity_id
_entity_poly.type
_entity_poly.pdbx_seq_one_letter_code
_entity_poly.pdbx_strand_id
1 'polypeptide(L)'
;MAAKESTRGMGMTWMWVMVYTSLAIIIPQAAAQLDNQDQTVGVYLESGMVQGARGFAEDIVNNAVADANAVMTKGSIAVQFLNSWNETMSEDLTAILSMANCDVTHEWAPAIAEMGKVHIAITETGCPRIQFPTALSAPMATGQGDFIQLFTDLRIKNTIPWDD
;
A
#
# COMPACT_ATOMS: atom_id res chain seq x y z
N MET A 1 -37.74 28.77 2.96
CA MET A 1 -36.88 27.73 3.58
C MET A 1 -36.52 26.75 2.47
N ALA A 2 -35.33 26.90 1.88
CA ALA A 2 -34.89 26.09 0.75
C ALA A 2 -33.41 25.69 0.91
N ALA A 3 -33.14 24.45 0.51
CA ALA A 3 -31.87 23.83 0.16
C ALA A 3 -30.77 23.73 1.24
N LYS A 4 -30.65 22.53 1.82
CA LYS A 4 -29.39 22.00 2.34
C LYS A 4 -29.10 20.69 1.60
N GLU A 5 -28.63 20.82 0.37
CA GLU A 5 -28.30 19.69 -0.52
C GLU A 5 -26.81 19.33 -0.39
N SER A 6 -26.59 18.09 0.05
CA SER A 6 -25.56 17.15 -0.37
C SER A 6 -24.12 17.66 -0.60
N THR A 7 -23.32 17.70 0.47
CA THR A 7 -21.84 17.75 0.41
C THR A 7 -21.17 16.37 0.58
N ARG A 8 -21.95 15.27 0.57
CA ARG A 8 -21.41 13.91 0.86
C ARG A 8 -20.75 13.19 -0.32
N GLY A 9 -20.87 13.69 -1.54
CA GLY A 9 -20.34 13.02 -2.74
C GLY A 9 -18.88 13.35 -3.08
N MET A 10 -18.31 14.42 -2.52
CA MET A 10 -17.04 14.98 -2.99
C MET A 10 -15.81 14.44 -2.24
N GLY A 11 -15.95 13.81 -1.08
CA GLY A 11 -14.79 13.30 -0.33
C GLY A 11 -14.20 12.01 -0.90
N MET A 12 -15.04 11.16 -1.50
CA MET A 12 -14.63 9.80 -1.87
C MET A 12 -13.84 9.74 -3.17
N THR A 13 -14.21 10.54 -4.17
CA THR A 13 -13.53 10.57 -5.48
C THR A 13 -12.10 11.09 -5.39
N TRP A 14 -11.84 12.07 -4.51
CA TRP A 14 -10.50 12.64 -4.34
C TRP A 14 -9.56 11.72 -3.58
N MET A 15 -10.07 10.95 -2.61
CA MET A 15 -9.31 9.91 -1.92
C MET A 15 -8.75 8.90 -2.90
N TRP A 16 -9.58 8.47 -3.85
CA TRP A 16 -9.24 7.49 -4.86
C TRP A 16 -8.29 7.97 -5.95
N VAL A 17 -8.44 9.22 -6.38
CA VAL A 17 -7.46 9.86 -7.28
C VAL A 17 -6.10 9.92 -6.61
N MET A 18 -6.05 10.22 -5.29
CA MET A 18 -4.78 10.27 -4.57
C MET A 18 -4.13 8.90 -4.45
N VAL A 19 -4.88 7.85 -4.08
CA VAL A 19 -4.34 6.48 -4.06
C VAL A 19 -3.80 6.08 -5.45
N TYR A 20 -4.54 6.36 -6.53
CA TYR A 20 -4.08 6.07 -7.89
C TYR A 20 -2.78 6.80 -8.23
N THR A 21 -2.73 8.12 -8.03
CA THR A 21 -1.55 8.93 -8.38
C THR A 21 -0.32 8.50 -7.61
N SER A 22 -0.49 8.05 -6.38
CA SER A 22 0.63 7.72 -5.53
C SER A 22 1.19 6.35 -5.84
N LEU A 23 0.33 5.36 -6.07
CA LEU A 23 0.82 4.07 -6.52
C LEU A 23 1.44 4.19 -7.93
N ALA A 24 0.89 5.03 -8.82
CA ALA A 24 1.47 5.30 -10.14
C ALA A 24 2.84 6.00 -10.10
N ILE A 25 3.29 6.54 -8.96
CA ILE A 25 4.65 7.09 -8.79
C ILE A 25 5.54 6.11 -8.02
N ILE A 26 5.02 5.47 -6.96
CA ILE A 26 5.80 4.57 -6.10
C ILE A 26 6.26 3.36 -6.89
N ILE A 27 5.33 2.75 -7.61
CA ILE A 27 5.56 1.43 -8.15
C ILE A 27 6.54 1.50 -9.35
N PRO A 28 6.51 2.48 -10.27
CA PRO A 28 7.53 2.65 -11.33
C PRO A 28 8.96 2.87 -10.81
N GLN A 29 9.13 3.64 -9.74
CA GLN A 29 10.46 3.90 -9.18
C GLN A 29 11.01 2.68 -8.42
N ALA A 30 10.16 1.97 -7.68
CA ALA A 30 10.53 0.70 -7.07
C ALA A 30 10.81 -0.38 -8.13
N ALA A 31 10.06 -0.39 -9.23
CA ALA A 31 10.22 -1.27 -10.38
C ALA A 31 11.62 -1.18 -11.00
N ALA A 32 12.15 0.03 -11.23
CA ALA A 32 13.47 0.22 -11.83
C ALA A 32 14.62 -0.39 -10.99
N GLN A 33 14.43 -0.53 -9.67
CA GLN A 33 15.42 -1.11 -8.77
C GLN A 33 15.18 -2.58 -8.43
N LEU A 34 13.93 -3.02 -8.53
CA LEU A 34 13.53 -4.43 -8.41
C LEU A 34 13.63 -5.17 -9.76
N ASP A 35 14.07 -4.47 -10.82
CA ASP A 35 13.99 -4.93 -12.19
C ASP A 35 14.72 -6.26 -12.43
N ASN A 36 15.66 -6.69 -11.60
CA ASN A 36 16.39 -7.93 -11.85
C ASN A 36 15.63 -9.23 -11.51
N GLN A 37 14.44 -9.20 -10.89
CA GLN A 37 13.71 -10.42 -10.48
C GLN A 37 12.19 -10.23 -10.44
N ASP A 38 11.45 -11.32 -10.67
CA ASP A 38 10.00 -11.36 -10.45
C ASP A 38 9.68 -11.26 -8.95
N GLN A 39 8.76 -10.37 -8.60
CA GLN A 39 8.34 -10.08 -7.23
C GLN A 39 6.83 -10.31 -7.09
N THR A 40 6.40 -10.87 -5.96
CA THR A 40 4.97 -10.98 -5.65
C THR A 40 4.64 -10.08 -4.46
N VAL A 41 3.65 -9.21 -4.62
CA VAL A 41 3.13 -8.35 -3.56
C VAL A 41 1.80 -8.92 -3.06
N GLY A 42 1.77 -9.28 -1.78
CA GLY A 42 0.55 -9.70 -1.10
C GLY A 42 -0.27 -8.48 -0.71
N VAL A 43 -1.58 -8.46 -1.00
CA VAL A 43 -2.44 -7.30 -0.74
C VAL A 43 -3.61 -7.72 0.12
N TYR A 44 -3.68 -7.20 1.34
CA TYR A 44 -4.79 -7.42 2.25
C TYR A 44 -5.63 -6.16 2.40
N LEU A 45 -6.94 -6.30 2.17
CA LEU A 45 -7.90 -5.20 2.23
C LEU A 45 -8.99 -5.55 3.25
N GLU A 46 -8.94 -4.93 4.43
CA GLU A 46 -9.96 -5.11 5.45
C GLU A 46 -11.26 -4.39 5.06
N SER A 47 -12.40 -5.08 5.13
CA SER A 47 -13.70 -4.56 4.72
C SER A 47 -14.10 -3.26 5.44
N GLY A 48 -13.73 -3.13 6.72
CA GLY A 48 -13.98 -1.92 7.52
C GLY A 48 -13.20 -0.70 7.00
N MET A 49 -11.97 -0.91 6.57
CA MET A 49 -11.09 0.15 6.03
C MET A 49 -11.53 0.60 4.63
N VAL A 50 -11.84 -0.35 3.75
CA VAL A 50 -12.25 -0.04 2.37
C VAL A 50 -13.74 0.30 2.22
N GLN A 51 -14.52 0.27 3.31
CA GLN A 51 -15.94 0.66 3.36
C GLN A 51 -16.81 0.05 2.22
N GLY A 52 -16.55 -1.21 1.87
CA GLY A 52 -17.27 -1.92 0.80
C GLY A 52 -16.83 -1.58 -0.62
N ALA A 53 -15.86 -0.68 -0.81
CA ALA A 53 -15.28 -0.34 -2.11
C ALA A 53 -14.05 -1.21 -2.43
N ARG A 54 -14.08 -2.49 -2.05
CA ARG A 54 -12.96 -3.42 -2.22
C ARG A 54 -12.54 -3.53 -3.70
N GLY A 55 -13.49 -3.77 -4.61
CA GLY A 55 -13.17 -3.88 -6.04
C GLY A 55 -12.48 -2.63 -6.60
N PHE A 56 -12.87 -1.44 -6.13
CA PHE A 56 -12.22 -0.21 -6.54
C PHE A 56 -10.79 -0.07 -5.98
N ALA A 57 -10.55 -0.49 -4.74
CA ALA A 57 -9.20 -0.56 -4.18
C ALA A 57 -8.32 -1.57 -4.95
N GLU A 58 -8.88 -2.74 -5.29
CA GLU A 58 -8.19 -3.74 -6.10
C GLU A 58 -7.82 -3.19 -7.49
N ASP A 59 -8.73 -2.47 -8.14
CA ASP A 59 -8.48 -1.82 -9.44
C ASP A 59 -7.33 -0.82 -9.36
N ILE A 60 -7.27 0.02 -8.32
CA ILE A 60 -6.18 0.96 -8.15
C ILE A 60 -4.85 0.24 -7.96
N VAL A 61 -4.81 -0.78 -7.10
CA VAL A 61 -3.59 -1.56 -6.87
C VAL A 61 -3.13 -2.21 -8.16
N ASN A 62 -4.03 -2.85 -8.90
CA ASN A 62 -3.73 -3.48 -10.18
C ASN A 62 -3.22 -2.47 -11.22
N ASN A 63 -3.87 -1.32 -11.35
CA ASN A 63 -3.46 -0.29 -12.31
C ASN A 63 -2.06 0.23 -11.99
N ALA A 64 -1.76 0.44 -10.73
CA ALA A 64 -0.44 0.93 -10.37
C ALA A 64 0.66 -0.12 -10.51
N VAL A 65 0.35 -1.39 -10.24
CA VAL A 65 1.27 -2.48 -10.57
C VAL A 65 1.48 -2.58 -12.08
N ALA A 66 0.43 -2.38 -12.88
CA ALA A 66 0.55 -2.33 -14.33
C ALA A 66 1.43 -1.16 -14.79
N ASP A 67 1.23 0.04 -14.23
CA ASP A 67 2.04 1.24 -14.52
C ASP A 67 3.52 1.01 -14.17
N ALA A 68 3.80 0.27 -13.11
CA ALA A 68 5.16 -0.10 -12.74
C ALA A 68 5.79 -1.15 -13.63
N ASN A 69 5.06 -2.22 -13.92
CA ASN A 69 5.51 -3.25 -14.85
C ASN A 69 5.81 -2.66 -16.23
N ALA A 70 5.08 -1.62 -16.64
CA ALA A 70 5.32 -0.93 -17.90
C ALA A 70 6.70 -0.23 -17.98
N VAL A 71 7.33 0.07 -16.84
CA VAL A 71 8.68 0.66 -16.78
C VAL A 71 9.77 -0.32 -16.35
N MET A 72 9.41 -1.56 -15.96
CA MET A 72 10.36 -2.65 -15.72
C MET A 72 10.86 -3.21 -17.06
N THR A 73 12.14 -3.58 -17.13
CA THR A 73 12.79 -4.09 -18.35
C THR A 73 13.27 -5.54 -18.23
N LYS A 74 13.38 -6.09 -17.03
CA LYS A 74 14.00 -7.38 -16.72
C LYS A 74 13.17 -8.25 -15.76
N GLY A 75 12.25 -7.66 -14.99
CA GLY A 75 11.43 -8.36 -14.01
C GLY A 75 9.96 -7.94 -14.09
N SER A 76 9.16 -8.50 -13.20
CA SER A 76 7.74 -8.15 -13.08
C SER A 76 7.27 -8.17 -11.63
N ILE A 77 6.21 -7.42 -11.36
CA ILE A 77 5.49 -7.39 -10.10
C ILE A 77 4.13 -8.07 -10.32
N ALA A 78 3.88 -9.14 -9.59
CA ALA A 78 2.58 -9.80 -9.50
C ALA A 78 1.85 -9.38 -8.22
N VAL A 79 0.52 -9.33 -8.28
CA VAL A 79 -0.33 -9.04 -7.11
C VAL A 79 -1.06 -10.30 -6.69
N GLN A 80 -1.02 -10.60 -5.40
CA GLN A 80 -1.84 -11.64 -4.78
C GLN A 80 -2.76 -10.99 -3.74
N PHE A 81 -4.06 -10.94 -4.02
CA PHE A 81 -5.03 -10.47 -3.03
C PHE A 81 -5.29 -11.54 -1.97
N LEU A 82 -5.09 -11.18 -0.71
CA LEU A 82 -5.30 -12.04 0.44
C LEU A 82 -6.70 -11.81 1.01
N ASN A 83 -7.40 -12.90 1.33
CA ASN A 83 -8.71 -12.88 1.97
C ASN A 83 -8.62 -12.84 3.49
N SER A 84 -7.52 -13.37 4.04
CA SER A 84 -7.28 -13.37 5.49
C SER A 84 -5.79 -13.46 5.80
N TRP A 85 -5.42 -13.12 7.02
CA TRP A 85 -4.07 -13.36 7.57
C TRP A 85 -3.63 -14.82 7.46
N ASN A 86 -4.59 -15.74 7.67
CA ASN A 86 -4.33 -17.17 7.78
C ASN A 86 -4.19 -17.85 6.41
N GLU A 87 -4.48 -17.16 5.31
CA GLU A 87 -4.01 -17.62 4.01
C GLU A 87 -2.49 -17.54 4.05
N THR A 88 -1.85 -18.70 3.87
CA THR A 88 -0.42 -18.88 4.01
C THR A 88 0.27 -17.81 3.17
N MET A 89 0.87 -16.81 3.83
CA MET A 89 1.68 -15.80 3.18
C MET A 89 2.79 -16.55 2.47
N SER A 90 2.62 -16.70 1.18
CA SER A 90 3.43 -17.61 0.40
C SER A 90 4.89 -17.15 0.45
N GLU A 91 5.82 -18.09 0.48
CA GLU A 91 7.26 -17.79 0.67
C GLU A 91 7.82 -16.89 -0.45
N ASP A 92 7.15 -16.87 -1.60
CA ASP A 92 7.43 -16.03 -2.77
C ASP A 92 6.96 -14.58 -2.64
N LEU A 93 6.18 -14.23 -1.61
CA LEU A 93 5.81 -12.84 -1.36
C LEU A 93 7.05 -12.04 -0.94
N THR A 94 7.34 -10.94 -1.61
CA THR A 94 8.45 -10.06 -1.24
C THR A 94 8.02 -8.94 -0.30
N ALA A 95 6.78 -8.49 -0.49
CA ALA A 95 6.17 -7.42 0.29
C ALA A 95 4.69 -7.69 0.53
N ILE A 96 4.17 -7.09 1.59
CA ILE A 96 2.76 -7.13 1.96
C ILE A 96 2.25 -5.70 2.09
N LEU A 97 1.25 -5.35 1.29
CA LEU A 97 0.46 -4.14 1.40
C LEU A 97 -0.81 -4.46 2.19
N SER A 98 -0.98 -3.87 3.37
CA SER A 98 -2.19 -4.06 4.18
C SER A 98 -2.95 -2.74 4.34
N MET A 99 -4.20 -2.69 3.92
CA MET A 99 -5.17 -1.68 4.32
C MET A 99 -6.03 -2.25 5.45
N ALA A 100 -5.59 -2.06 6.69
CA ALA A 100 -6.20 -2.66 7.86
C ALA A 100 -6.23 -1.66 9.02
N ASN A 101 -7.13 -1.89 9.97
CA ASN A 101 -7.22 -1.11 11.20
C ASN A 101 -5.91 -1.22 12.00
N CYS A 102 -5.76 -0.34 12.99
CA CYS A 102 -4.52 -0.25 13.73
C CYS A 102 -4.16 -1.55 14.48
N ASP A 103 -5.16 -2.17 15.12
CA ASP A 103 -4.95 -3.37 15.94
C ASP A 103 -4.45 -4.55 15.09
N VAL A 104 -5.13 -4.83 13.98
CA VAL A 104 -4.76 -5.89 13.02
C VAL A 104 -3.37 -5.63 12.44
N THR A 105 -3.09 -4.38 12.09
CA THR A 105 -1.79 -4.01 11.54
C THR A 105 -0.64 -4.30 12.51
N HIS A 106 -0.80 -3.94 13.80
CA HIS A 106 0.21 -4.18 14.83
C HIS A 106 0.30 -5.65 15.23
N GLU A 107 -0.80 -6.39 15.20
CA GLU A 107 -0.81 -7.84 15.43
C GLU A 107 0.04 -8.57 14.39
N TRP A 108 0.00 -8.14 13.12
CA TRP A 108 0.67 -8.82 12.01
C TRP A 108 2.14 -8.45 11.86
N ALA A 109 2.49 -7.22 12.24
CA ALA A 109 3.80 -6.66 12.01
C ALA A 109 4.99 -7.53 12.50
N PRO A 110 4.94 -8.18 13.70
CA PRO A 110 6.02 -9.04 14.17
C PRO A 110 6.26 -10.23 13.24
N ALA A 111 5.20 -10.94 12.85
CA ALA A 111 5.31 -12.12 11.99
C ALA A 111 5.81 -11.76 10.58
N ILE A 112 5.35 -10.64 10.02
CA ILE A 112 5.86 -10.15 8.72
C ILE A 112 7.37 -9.83 8.81
N ALA A 113 7.78 -9.19 9.91
CA ALA A 113 9.18 -8.88 10.17
C ALA A 113 10.06 -10.12 10.36
N GLU A 114 9.56 -11.14 11.07
CA GLU A 114 10.25 -12.43 11.24
C GLU A 114 10.46 -13.17 9.91
N MET A 115 9.52 -13.05 8.98
CA MET A 115 9.65 -13.57 7.62
C MET A 115 10.60 -12.75 6.73
N GLY A 116 11.11 -11.62 7.23
CA GLY A 116 12.00 -10.72 6.47
C GLY A 116 11.31 -10.02 5.29
N LYS A 117 9.98 -9.94 5.29
CA LYS A 117 9.21 -9.31 4.21
C LYS A 117 8.98 -7.84 4.51
N VAL A 118 8.83 -7.04 3.45
CA VAL A 118 8.48 -5.62 3.60
C VAL A 118 7.00 -5.50 3.94
N HIS A 119 6.66 -4.78 5.00
CA HIS A 119 5.28 -4.49 5.38
C HIS A 119 4.93 -3.04 5.08
N ILE A 120 4.03 -2.80 4.13
CA ILE A 120 3.48 -1.49 3.83
C ILE A 120 2.06 -1.44 4.41
N ALA A 121 1.90 -0.79 5.54
CA ALA A 121 0.63 -0.70 6.23
C ALA A 121 -0.04 0.67 6.01
N ILE A 122 -1.26 0.65 5.48
CA ILE A 122 -2.16 1.79 5.41
C ILE A 122 -3.19 1.61 6.54
N THR A 123 -3.17 2.52 7.50
CA THR A 123 -3.90 2.41 8.79
C THR A 123 -4.81 3.60 9.04
N GLU A 124 -5.62 3.56 10.09
CA GLU A 124 -6.44 4.72 10.47
C GLU A 124 -5.59 5.89 10.97
N THR A 125 -6.13 7.11 10.89
CA THR A 125 -5.47 8.30 11.44
C THR A 125 -5.22 8.13 12.94
N GLY A 126 -3.99 8.41 13.38
CA GLY A 126 -3.59 8.29 14.80
C GLY A 126 -3.08 6.92 15.19
N CYS A 127 -3.01 5.95 14.26
CA CYS A 127 -2.35 4.68 14.53
C CYS A 127 -0.84 4.90 14.77
N PRO A 128 -0.27 4.36 15.87
CA PRO A 128 1.17 4.43 16.11
C PRO A 128 1.96 3.76 14.98
N ARG A 129 3.14 4.31 14.67
CA ARG A 129 4.03 3.72 13.66
C ARG A 129 4.53 2.34 14.09
N ILE A 130 4.68 1.46 13.12
CA ILE A 130 5.28 0.15 13.31
C ILE A 130 6.80 0.30 13.47
N GLN A 131 7.36 -0.27 14.54
CA GLN A 131 8.77 -0.10 14.91
C GLN A 131 9.71 -1.18 14.31
N PHE A 132 9.29 -1.88 13.27
CA PHE A 132 10.17 -2.81 12.55
C PHE A 132 10.90 -2.09 11.41
N PRO A 133 12.17 -2.44 11.15
CA PRO A 133 12.94 -1.89 10.02
C PRO A 133 12.31 -2.20 8.67
N THR A 134 11.68 -3.37 8.54
CA THR A 134 11.01 -3.81 7.31
C THR A 134 9.58 -3.28 7.17
N ALA A 135 9.10 -2.46 8.11
CA ALA A 135 7.74 -1.96 8.10
C ALA A 135 7.65 -0.47 7.80
N LEU A 136 6.60 -0.07 7.09
CA LEU A 136 6.26 1.29 6.74
C LEU A 136 4.78 1.46 7.05
N SER A 137 4.44 2.56 7.72
CA SER A 137 3.08 2.80 8.16
C SER A 137 2.65 4.18 7.67
N ALA A 138 1.66 4.21 6.80
CA ALA A 138 0.99 5.43 6.37
C ALA A 138 -0.42 5.47 6.97
N PRO A 139 -0.91 6.63 7.43
CA PRO A 139 -2.33 6.79 7.67
C PRO A 139 -3.08 6.77 6.34
N MET A 140 -4.32 6.30 6.35
CA MET A 140 -5.26 6.36 5.25
C MET A 140 -5.55 7.84 4.99
N ALA A 141 -4.83 8.32 3.98
CA ALA A 141 -4.73 9.72 3.63
C ALA A 141 -6.04 10.26 3.08
N THR A 142 -6.50 11.38 3.61
CA THR A 142 -7.48 12.23 2.91
C THR A 142 -6.80 13.25 1.99
N GLY A 143 -5.46 13.25 1.85
CA GLY A 143 -4.66 14.31 1.21
C GLY A 143 -3.31 13.86 0.60
N GLN A 144 -2.70 14.73 -0.23
CA GLN A 144 -1.47 14.44 -0.99
C GLN A 144 -0.19 14.38 -0.12
N GLY A 145 -0.22 14.94 1.10
CA GLY A 145 0.95 15.03 1.98
C GLY A 145 1.41 13.69 2.56
N ASP A 146 0.50 12.73 2.67
CA ASP A 146 0.74 11.45 3.36
C ASP A 146 1.61 10.49 2.51
N PHE A 147 1.61 10.66 1.19
CA PHE A 147 2.46 9.88 0.28
C PHE A 147 3.89 10.37 0.25
N ILE A 148 4.11 11.69 0.33
CA ILE A 148 5.45 12.25 0.52
C ILE A 148 6.08 11.65 1.78
N GLN A 149 5.27 11.46 2.83
CA GLN A 149 5.72 10.83 4.06
C GLN A 149 6.07 9.35 3.88
N LEU A 150 5.28 8.58 3.12
CA LEU A 150 5.62 7.19 2.78
C LEU A 150 6.95 7.08 2.01
N PHE A 151 7.16 7.90 0.99
CA PHE A 151 8.43 7.94 0.25
C PHE A 151 9.60 8.37 1.12
N THR A 152 9.37 9.34 2.01
CA THR A 152 10.38 9.77 2.98
C THR A 152 10.73 8.65 3.94
N ASP A 153 9.73 7.90 4.43
CA ASP A 153 9.95 6.76 5.32
C ASP A 153 10.71 5.63 4.60
N LEU A 154 10.37 5.34 3.34
CA LEU A 154 11.11 4.39 2.48
C LEU A 154 12.58 4.81 2.29
N ARG A 155 12.82 6.12 2.14
CA ARG A 155 14.18 6.67 2.03
C ARG A 155 14.96 6.59 3.32
N ILE A 156 14.38 7.04 4.43
CA ILE A 156 15.02 7.02 5.75
C ILE A 156 15.34 5.58 6.18
N LYS A 157 14.46 4.63 5.86
CA LYS A 157 14.64 3.22 6.23
C LYS A 157 15.52 2.44 5.26
N ASN A 158 16.09 3.08 4.22
CA ASN A 158 16.90 2.42 3.19
C ASN A 158 16.23 1.14 2.64
N THR A 159 14.90 1.14 2.54
CA THR A 159 14.12 -0.07 2.22
C THR A 159 14.20 -0.40 0.74
N ILE A 160 14.48 0.60 -0.08
CA ILE A 160 14.80 0.51 -1.50
C ILE A 160 16.15 1.25 -1.65
N PRO A 161 17.08 0.82 -2.52
CA PRO A 161 18.20 1.67 -2.90
C PRO A 161 17.67 3.06 -3.36
N TRP A 162 18.47 4.10 -3.31
CA TRP A 162 18.09 5.39 -3.90
C TRP A 162 19.30 5.85 -4.70
N ASP A 163 19.11 6.11 -5.99
CA ASP A 163 20.12 6.85 -6.75
C ASP A 163 19.89 8.33 -6.45
N ASP A 164 20.84 8.94 -5.74
CA ASP A 164 20.86 10.37 -5.42
C ASP A 164 21.19 11.24 -6.65
#